data_AF-A0A6A5V3U9-F1
#
_entry.id   AF-A0A6A5V3U9-F1
#
_cell.length_a   1.000
_cell.length_b   1.000
_cell.length_c   1.000
_cell.angle_alpha   90.00
_cell.angle_beta   90.00
_cell.angle_gamma   90.00
#
_symmetry.space_group_name_H-M   'P 1'
#
loop_
_entity.id
_entity.type
_entity.pdbx_description
1 polymer ?
#
loop_
_entity_poly.entity_id
_entity_poly.type
_entity_poly.pdbx_seq_one_letter_code
_entity_poly.pdbx_strand_id
1 'polypeptide(L)'
;MSTIAYVLTIMVAFVHVTFGNFDMYRMHGQQETTESKFGQQPDGWMLFNDTPRNCDDVHPFKFWPDRSDVSHGRRGVVCEGKGCWVDDWPWPNIKRVEMHFCKEPDYHFTIYKDKGRQDGDTWMWTLFDLYNNKKGECFAYGGVDWDCRWPPHLNGHPWLLERHMWAQRKFRCIHELDATDFVKCAGIPDGRKAGEDMDSTAVTFTA
;
A
#
# COMPACT_ATOMS: atom_id res chain seq x y z
N MET A 1 4.01 -13.63 -55.56
CA MET A 1 4.17 -14.28 -54.25
C MET A 1 5.33 -13.59 -53.53
N SER A 2 5.10 -12.52 -52.75
CA SER A 2 6.12 -11.92 -51.87
C SER A 2 5.62 -10.75 -50.99
N THR A 3 4.37 -10.31 -51.14
CA THR A 3 3.84 -9.13 -50.42
C THR A 3 3.00 -9.47 -49.18
N ILE A 4 2.59 -10.73 -49.00
CA ILE A 4 1.72 -11.15 -47.88
C ILE A 4 2.53 -11.47 -46.60
N ALA A 5 3.85 -11.68 -46.73
CA ALA A 5 4.70 -12.07 -45.61
C ALA A 5 5.08 -10.92 -44.64
N TYR A 6 4.89 -9.66 -45.03
CA TYR A 6 5.30 -8.50 -44.20
C TYR A 6 4.20 -7.97 -43.27
N VAL A 7 2.94 -8.30 -43.51
CA VAL A 7 1.81 -7.76 -42.72
C VAL A 7 1.62 -8.54 -41.40
N LEU A 8 2.04 -9.81 -41.35
CA LEU A 8 1.95 -10.64 -40.14
C LEU A 8 3.03 -10.34 -39.10
N THR A 9 4.12 -9.67 -39.46
CA THR A 9 5.21 -9.34 -38.52
C THR A 9 4.96 -8.06 -37.72
N ILE A 10 4.03 -7.20 -38.15
CA ILE A 10 3.75 -5.91 -37.48
C ILE A 10 2.70 -6.06 -36.36
N MET A 11 1.90 -7.14 -36.35
CA MET A 11 0.86 -7.35 -35.33
C MET A 11 1.37 -7.90 -33.98
N VAL A 12 2.63 -8.32 -33.87
CA VAL A 12 3.18 -8.93 -32.65
C VAL A 12 3.83 -7.92 -31.69
N ALA A 13 3.88 -6.63 -32.04
CA ALA A 13 4.53 -5.60 -31.21
C ALA A 13 3.56 -4.71 -30.42
N PHE A 14 2.28 -5.07 -30.28
CA PHE A 14 1.45 -4.56 -29.19
C PHE A 14 1.76 -5.37 -27.93
N VAL A 15 3.01 -5.26 -27.46
CA VAL A 15 3.33 -5.59 -26.07
C VAL A 15 2.37 -4.73 -25.26
N HIS A 16 1.38 -5.37 -24.65
CA HIS A 16 0.50 -4.71 -23.72
C HIS A 16 1.41 -4.26 -22.58
N VAL A 17 1.82 -2.99 -22.62
CA VAL A 17 2.39 -2.34 -21.45
C VAL A 17 1.21 -2.18 -20.50
N THR A 18 0.94 -3.24 -19.74
CA THR A 18 0.00 -3.19 -18.64
C THR A 18 0.64 -2.30 -17.60
N PHE A 19 0.25 -1.03 -17.57
CA PHE A 19 0.57 -0.18 -16.44
C PHE A 19 -0.23 -0.68 -15.24
N GLY A 20 0.47 -1.06 -14.18
CA GLY A 20 -0.12 -1.23 -12.88
C GLY A 20 -0.47 0.13 -12.26
N ASN A 21 -1.39 0.11 -11.32
CA ASN A 21 -1.57 1.23 -10.41
C ASN A 21 -1.83 0.69 -9.02
N PHE A 22 -1.41 1.48 -8.04
CA PHE A 22 -1.73 1.20 -6.66
C PHE A 22 -2.05 2.49 -5.91
N ASP A 23 -2.99 2.37 -5.01
CA ASP A 23 -3.33 3.38 -4.02
C ASP A 23 -2.57 3.11 -2.74
N MET A 24 -1.99 4.16 -2.18
CA MET A 24 -1.42 4.15 -0.84
C MET A 24 -2.42 4.77 0.13
N TYR A 25 -2.81 3.99 1.13
CA TYR A 25 -3.64 4.45 2.23
C TYR A 25 -2.81 4.52 3.50
N ARG A 26 -3.01 5.60 4.26
CA ARG A 26 -2.57 5.69 5.64
C ARG A 26 -3.70 5.15 6.50
N MET A 27 -3.44 4.14 7.32
CA MET A 27 -4.43 3.47 8.16
C MET A 27 -4.09 3.69 9.63
N HIS A 28 -5.12 3.90 10.43
CA HIS A 28 -5.08 3.77 11.88
C HIS A 28 -6.23 2.88 12.36
N GLY A 29 -6.11 2.31 13.55
CA GLY A 29 -7.19 1.51 14.10
C GLY A 29 -7.04 1.24 15.58
N GLN A 30 -8.07 0.63 16.13
CA GLN A 30 -8.19 0.20 17.51
C GLN A 30 -8.65 -1.26 17.50
N GLN A 31 -7.92 -2.10 18.22
CA GLN A 31 -8.24 -3.51 18.35
C GLN A 31 -8.41 -3.87 19.82
N GLU A 32 -9.65 -3.95 20.28
CA GLU A 32 -9.96 -4.38 21.64
C GLU A 32 -9.84 -5.90 21.77
N THR A 33 -9.16 -6.36 22.82
CA THR A 33 -9.05 -7.77 23.16
C THR A 33 -9.55 -8.04 24.57
N THR A 34 -9.86 -9.30 24.86
CA THR A 34 -10.25 -9.74 26.22
C THR A 34 -9.16 -9.46 27.26
N GLU A 35 -7.90 -9.33 26.84
CA GLU A 35 -6.75 -9.05 27.69
C GLU A 35 -6.41 -7.56 27.79
N SER A 36 -6.83 -6.74 26.82
CA SER A 36 -6.58 -5.30 26.79
C SER A 36 -7.75 -4.53 26.19
N LYS A 37 -8.46 -3.79 27.07
CA LYS A 37 -9.54 -2.85 26.68
C LYS A 37 -9.05 -1.59 25.96
N PHE A 38 -7.75 -1.32 25.98
CA PHE A 38 -7.14 -0.23 25.21
C PHE A 38 -6.40 -0.72 23.96
N GLY A 39 -6.41 -2.03 23.74
CA GLY A 39 -6.13 -2.66 22.47
C GLY A 39 -4.73 -2.48 21.89
N GLN A 40 -4.44 -3.27 20.86
CA GLN A 40 -3.38 -2.91 19.92
C GLN A 40 -3.92 -1.82 19.00
N GLN A 41 -3.13 -0.80 18.71
CA GLN A 41 -3.49 0.24 17.74
C GLN A 41 -2.72 -0.04 16.44
N PRO A 42 -3.31 -0.81 15.51
CA PRO A 42 -2.68 -1.00 14.21
C PRO A 42 -2.56 0.36 13.53
N ASP A 43 -1.33 0.73 13.17
CA ASP A 43 -1.00 1.97 12.51
C ASP A 43 0.01 1.66 11.41
N GLY A 44 -0.22 2.19 10.22
CA GLY A 44 0.62 1.83 9.08
C GLY A 44 0.07 2.25 7.73
N TRP A 45 0.56 1.59 6.70
CA TRP A 45 0.25 1.87 5.30
C TRP A 45 -0.35 0.64 4.65
N MET A 46 -1.36 0.84 3.81
CA MET A 46 -1.94 -0.24 3.02
C MET A 46 -1.86 0.11 1.53
N LEU A 47 -1.71 -0.91 0.71
CA LEU A 47 -1.68 -0.79 -0.74
C LEU A 47 -2.88 -1.53 -1.33
N PHE A 48 -3.56 -0.89 -2.27
CA PHE A 48 -4.64 -1.53 -3.02
C PHE A 48 -4.49 -1.23 -4.50
N ASN A 49 -4.83 -2.18 -5.37
CA ASN A 49 -4.89 -1.92 -6.81
C ASN A 49 -5.95 -0.86 -7.11
N ASP A 50 -7.08 -0.94 -6.43
CA ASP A 50 -8.20 -0.02 -6.54
C ASP A 50 -8.76 0.34 -5.17
N THR A 51 -9.61 1.35 -5.14
CA THR A 51 -10.36 1.74 -3.93
C THR A 51 -11.14 0.54 -3.38
N PRO A 52 -10.94 0.15 -2.10
CA PRO A 52 -11.76 -0.84 -1.43
C PRO A 52 -13.23 -0.46 -1.49
N ARG A 53 -14.11 -1.39 -1.84
CA ARG A 53 -15.55 -1.11 -1.99
C ARG A 53 -16.31 -1.32 -0.68
N ASN A 54 -15.77 -2.15 0.20
CA ASN A 54 -16.33 -2.48 1.50
C ASN A 54 -15.23 -2.97 2.44
N CYS A 55 -15.61 -3.28 3.68
CA CYS A 55 -14.70 -3.74 4.71
C CYS A 55 -14.19 -5.17 4.49
N ASP A 56 -14.83 -5.98 3.66
CA ASP A 56 -14.33 -7.32 3.34
C ASP A 56 -13.12 -7.26 2.39
N ASP A 57 -13.01 -6.18 1.60
CA ASP A 57 -11.83 -5.91 0.76
C ASP A 57 -10.61 -5.47 1.60
N VAL A 58 -10.86 -4.92 2.79
CA VAL A 58 -9.84 -4.42 3.71
C VAL A 58 -9.38 -5.55 4.62
N HIS A 59 -8.41 -6.31 4.15
CA HIS A 59 -7.84 -7.37 4.98
C HIS A 59 -6.83 -6.79 5.99
N PRO A 60 -7.03 -6.94 7.30
CA PRO A 60 -6.26 -6.26 8.36
C PRO A 60 -4.78 -6.62 8.41
N PHE A 61 -4.37 -7.69 7.75
CA PHE A 61 -2.99 -8.16 7.74
C PHE A 61 -2.17 -7.68 6.53
N LYS A 62 -2.78 -6.90 5.63
CA LYS A 62 -2.09 -6.35 4.43
C LYS A 62 -1.60 -4.92 4.67
N PHE A 63 -0.78 -4.72 5.71
CA PHE A 63 -0.20 -3.40 6.01
C PHE A 63 1.32 -3.42 6.13
N TRP A 64 1.93 -2.29 5.83
CA TRP A 64 3.35 -1.98 6.01
C TRP A 64 3.49 -1.04 7.20
N PRO A 65 4.29 -1.40 8.22
CA PRO A 65 4.42 -0.59 9.43
C PRO A 65 5.18 0.70 9.13
N ASP A 66 4.93 1.72 9.96
CA ASP A 66 5.81 2.87 9.98
C ASP A 66 7.21 2.49 10.44
N ARG A 67 8.18 3.17 9.85
CA ARG A 67 9.59 3.04 10.20
C ARG A 67 10.19 4.43 10.30
N SER A 68 11.18 4.56 11.16
CA SER A 68 12.12 5.68 11.12
C SER A 68 13.16 5.52 10.01
N ASP A 69 13.38 4.28 9.55
CA ASP A 69 14.39 3.90 8.57
C ASP A 69 14.02 2.58 7.88
N VAL A 70 14.02 2.58 6.54
CA VAL A 70 13.76 1.41 5.68
C VAL A 70 15.01 0.94 4.91
N SER A 71 16.17 1.49 5.24
CA SER A 71 17.46 1.03 4.71
C SER A 71 17.79 -0.40 5.14
N HIS A 72 18.81 -0.98 4.52
CA HIS A 72 19.36 -2.31 4.86
C HIS A 72 18.36 -3.47 4.83
N GLY A 73 17.35 -3.44 3.96
CA GLY A 73 16.39 -4.55 3.88
C GLY A 73 15.16 -4.41 4.79
N ARG A 74 15.04 -3.33 5.57
CA ARG A 74 13.94 -3.17 6.52
C ARG A 74 12.64 -2.78 5.80
N ARG A 75 11.65 -3.66 5.86
CA ARG A 75 10.33 -3.40 5.27
C ARG A 75 9.51 -2.40 6.07
N GLY A 76 8.76 -1.57 5.35
CA GLY A 76 7.85 -0.58 5.93
C GLY A 76 7.82 0.70 5.11
N VAL A 77 7.32 1.76 5.73
CA VAL A 77 7.24 3.09 5.14
C VAL A 77 7.77 4.12 6.13
N VAL A 78 8.66 4.99 5.68
CA VAL A 78 9.04 6.22 6.38
C VAL A 78 8.21 7.34 5.79
N CYS A 79 7.49 8.08 6.63
CA CYS A 79 6.80 9.29 6.20
C CYS A 79 7.28 10.48 7.05
N GLU A 80 7.70 11.54 6.38
CA GLU A 80 8.14 12.78 7.01
C GLU A 80 7.28 13.96 6.59
N GLY A 81 6.86 14.79 7.55
CA GLY A 81 6.05 15.97 7.32
C GLY A 81 4.72 15.96 8.08
N LYS A 82 3.93 17.03 7.95
CA LYS A 82 2.63 17.19 8.62
C LYS A 82 1.46 16.55 7.85
N GLY A 83 1.74 15.72 6.84
CA GLY A 83 0.73 15.05 6.02
C GLY A 83 0.72 13.54 6.18
N CYS A 84 1.46 13.04 7.18
CA CYS A 84 1.71 11.62 7.38
C CYS A 84 0.65 10.94 8.26
N TRP A 85 -0.09 11.70 9.06
CA TRP A 85 -1.16 11.12 9.87
C TRP A 85 -2.37 10.77 9.01
N VAL A 86 -3.20 9.82 9.47
CA VAL A 86 -4.37 9.34 8.72
C VAL A 86 -5.32 10.47 8.33
N ASP A 87 -5.55 11.44 9.22
CA ASP A 87 -6.52 12.53 8.99
C ASP A 87 -5.91 13.76 8.27
N ASP A 88 -4.60 13.76 8.03
CA ASP A 88 -3.92 14.90 7.40
C ASP A 88 -3.98 14.84 5.87
N TRP A 89 -4.26 15.96 5.21
CA TRP A 89 -4.10 16.01 3.75
C TRP A 89 -2.63 15.74 3.34
N PRO A 90 -2.39 14.82 2.37
CA PRO A 90 -1.04 14.46 1.94
C PRO A 90 -0.30 15.65 1.31
N TRP A 91 -1.04 16.49 0.59
CA TRP A 91 -0.55 17.71 -0.02
C TRP A 91 -1.03 18.94 0.77
N PRO A 92 -0.21 19.98 1.01
CA PRO A 92 1.20 20.15 0.64
C PRO A 92 2.21 19.71 1.71
N ASN A 93 1.78 18.89 2.67
CA ASN A 93 2.45 18.81 3.96
C ASN A 93 3.42 17.63 4.11
N ILE A 94 3.36 16.63 3.23
CA ILE A 94 4.36 15.56 3.15
C ILE A 94 5.66 16.10 2.55
N LYS A 95 6.79 15.83 3.22
CA LYS A 95 8.15 16.14 2.78
C LYS A 95 8.78 14.96 2.03
N ARG A 96 8.67 13.76 2.60
CA ARG A 96 9.22 12.52 2.04
C ARG A 96 8.32 11.34 2.39
N VAL A 97 8.17 10.41 1.44
CA VAL A 97 7.68 9.05 1.71
C VAL A 97 8.70 8.09 1.13
N GLU A 98 9.33 7.28 1.96
CA GLU A 98 10.30 6.26 1.57
C GLU A 98 9.70 4.90 1.90
N MET A 99 9.68 3.99 0.94
CA MET A 99 8.94 2.74 1.00
C MET A 99 9.89 1.60 0.69
N HIS A 100 9.79 0.53 1.46
CA HIS A 100 10.49 -0.71 1.16
C HIS A 100 9.53 -1.89 1.36
N PHE A 101 9.14 -2.52 0.25
CA PHE A 101 8.15 -3.58 0.27
C PHE A 101 8.79 -4.97 0.33
N CYS A 102 9.91 -5.17 -0.37
CA CYS A 102 10.67 -6.41 -0.36
C CYS A 102 12.11 -6.20 -0.86
N LYS A 103 12.98 -7.15 -0.48
CA LYS A 103 14.40 -7.15 -0.83
C LYS A 103 14.70 -7.86 -2.16
N GLU A 104 13.92 -8.89 -2.49
CA GLU A 104 14.13 -9.72 -3.69
C GLU A 104 12.78 -10.01 -4.38
N PRO A 105 12.48 -9.36 -5.52
CA PRO A 105 13.21 -8.23 -6.12
C PRO A 105 13.26 -7.00 -5.20
N ASP A 106 14.20 -6.08 -5.39
CA ASP A 106 14.31 -4.89 -4.54
C ASP A 106 13.25 -3.84 -4.92
N TYR A 107 12.18 -3.78 -4.13
CA TYR A 107 11.10 -2.80 -4.28
C TYR A 107 11.22 -1.74 -3.20
N HIS A 108 12.16 -0.85 -3.43
CA HIS A 108 12.40 0.33 -2.63
C HIS A 108 12.11 1.58 -3.47
N PHE A 109 11.24 2.45 -2.96
CA PHE A 109 10.84 3.65 -3.65
C PHE A 109 10.79 4.88 -2.75
N THR A 110 11.01 6.05 -3.34
CA THR A 110 10.95 7.32 -2.62
C THR A 110 10.18 8.39 -3.39
N ILE A 111 9.36 9.13 -2.66
CA ILE A 111 8.65 10.33 -3.08
C ILE A 111 9.24 11.51 -2.31
N TYR A 112 9.68 12.55 -3.02
CA TYR A 112 10.24 13.77 -2.42
C TYR A 112 9.42 15.01 -2.80
N LYS A 113 9.07 15.84 -1.82
CA LYS A 113 8.28 17.07 -2.02
C LYS A 113 8.91 18.02 -3.03
N ASP A 114 10.22 18.24 -2.94
CA ASP A 114 10.99 19.14 -3.81
C ASP A 114 11.11 18.64 -5.25
N LYS A 115 10.74 17.38 -5.51
CA LYS A 115 10.66 16.77 -6.84
C LYS A 115 9.22 16.65 -7.36
N GLY A 116 8.27 17.23 -6.64
CA GLY A 116 6.88 17.32 -7.06
C GLY A 116 6.64 18.51 -8.00
N ARG A 117 5.53 18.43 -8.74
CA ARG A 117 5.03 19.49 -9.61
C ARG A 117 3.52 19.58 -9.47
N GLN A 118 2.97 20.76 -9.70
CA GLN A 118 1.53 20.93 -9.85
C GLN A 118 1.12 20.58 -11.28
N ASP A 119 0.03 19.82 -11.44
CA ASP A 119 -0.63 19.54 -12.72
C ASP A 119 -2.13 19.82 -12.56
N GLY A 120 -2.58 20.97 -13.08
CA GLY A 120 -3.90 21.52 -12.80
C GLY A 120 -4.13 21.74 -11.30
N ASP A 121 -5.20 21.14 -10.77
CA ASP A 121 -5.57 21.22 -9.35
C ASP A 121 -4.95 20.09 -8.51
N THR A 122 -4.13 19.22 -9.11
CA THR A 122 -3.53 18.08 -8.44
C THR A 122 -2.02 18.24 -8.31
N TRP A 123 -1.48 17.81 -7.18
CA TRP A 123 -0.03 17.72 -7.03
C TRP A 123 0.48 16.33 -7.41
N MET A 124 1.47 16.30 -8.28
CA MET A 124 2.14 15.10 -8.76
C MET A 124 3.56 15.01 -8.21
N TRP A 125 4.02 13.80 -7.97
CA TRP A 125 5.38 13.49 -7.60
C TRP A 125 5.94 12.38 -8.46
N THR A 126 7.24 12.42 -8.69
CA THR A 126 7.96 11.31 -9.29
C THR A 126 8.23 10.25 -8.23
N LEU A 127 8.02 8.98 -8.58
CA LEU A 127 8.43 7.83 -7.77
C LEU A 127 9.85 7.41 -8.21
N PHE A 128 10.81 7.47 -7.30
CA PHE A 128 12.21 7.14 -7.56
C PHE A 128 12.59 5.80 -6.94
N ASP A 129 13.51 5.06 -7.57
CA ASP A 129 14.21 3.94 -6.90
C ASP A 129 15.40 4.43 -6.05
N LEU A 130 16.11 3.50 -5.39
CA LEU A 130 17.33 3.77 -4.62
C LEU A 130 18.44 4.47 -5.39
N TYR A 131 18.42 4.41 -6.71
CA TYR A 131 19.43 4.98 -7.60
C TYR A 131 18.95 6.28 -8.25
N ASN A 132 17.85 6.88 -7.76
CA ASN A 132 17.21 8.07 -8.32
C ASN A 132 16.72 7.91 -9.77
N ASN A 133 16.48 6.68 -10.23
CA ASN A 133 15.79 6.48 -11.51
C ASN A 133 14.29 6.66 -11.32
N LYS A 134 13.64 7.32 -12.28
CA LYS A 134 12.17 7.40 -12.32
C LYS A 134 11.59 6.02 -12.59
N LYS A 135 10.65 5.60 -11.73
CA LYS A 135 9.91 4.33 -11.84
C LYS A 135 8.42 4.52 -12.08
N GLY A 136 7.89 5.68 -11.71
CA GLY A 136 6.49 5.99 -11.88
C GLY A 136 6.16 7.43 -11.50
N GLU A 137 4.87 7.71 -11.40
CA GLU A 137 4.36 8.97 -10.88
C GLU A 137 3.26 8.71 -9.87
N CYS A 138 3.26 9.46 -8.78
CA CYS A 138 2.21 9.43 -7.78
C CYS A 138 1.54 10.79 -7.72
N PHE A 139 0.25 10.83 -7.43
CA PHE A 139 -0.47 12.10 -7.27
C PHE A 139 -1.35 12.10 -6.04
N ALA A 140 -1.50 13.28 -5.44
CA ALA A 140 -2.34 13.47 -4.27
C ALA A 140 -3.77 13.20 -4.69
N TYR A 141 -4.40 12.21 -4.08
CA TYR A 141 -5.74 11.82 -4.44
C TYR A 141 -6.55 11.55 -3.16
N GLY A 142 -6.93 12.64 -2.49
CA GLY A 142 -7.73 12.58 -1.27
C GLY A 142 -9.20 12.22 -1.52
N GLY A 143 -9.98 12.12 -0.45
CA GLY A 143 -11.45 11.97 -0.51
C GLY A 143 -11.96 10.56 -0.72
N VAL A 144 -11.10 9.55 -0.60
CA VAL A 144 -11.51 8.15 -0.52
C VAL A 144 -10.96 7.61 0.78
N ASP A 145 -11.83 7.63 1.77
CA ASP A 145 -11.58 7.13 3.10
C ASP A 145 -12.49 5.93 3.32
N TRP A 146 -12.04 4.96 4.10
CA TRP A 146 -12.89 3.88 4.57
C TRP A 146 -12.80 3.81 6.09
N ASP A 147 -13.92 3.47 6.71
CA ASP A 147 -14.06 3.28 8.16
C ASP A 147 -14.81 1.96 8.36
N CYS A 148 -14.11 1.01 8.96
CA CYS A 148 -14.55 -0.36 9.09
C CYS A 148 -14.58 -0.81 10.53
N ARG A 149 -15.75 -1.28 10.95
CA ARG A 149 -15.99 -1.86 12.27
C ARG A 149 -16.40 -3.31 12.12
N TRP A 150 -15.60 -4.18 12.69
CA TRP A 150 -15.88 -5.61 12.72
C TRP A 150 -16.37 -5.98 14.12
N PRO A 151 -17.54 -6.64 14.23
CA PRO A 151 -18.06 -7.10 15.50
C PRO A 151 -17.12 -8.13 16.18
N PRO A 152 -17.31 -8.34 17.50
CA PRO A 152 -16.58 -9.36 18.26
C PRO A 152 -16.62 -10.74 17.61
N HIS A 153 -15.56 -11.53 17.84
CA HIS A 153 -15.49 -12.96 17.49
C HIS A 153 -15.57 -13.31 16.00
N LEU A 154 -15.39 -12.35 15.09
CA LEU A 154 -15.21 -12.66 13.67
C LEU A 154 -13.97 -13.53 13.44
N ASN A 155 -14.10 -14.52 12.53
CA ASN A 155 -13.05 -15.45 12.11
C ASN A 155 -12.47 -16.35 13.22
N GLY A 156 -13.27 -16.71 14.24
CA GLY A 156 -12.88 -17.74 15.21
C GLY A 156 -11.80 -17.29 16.21
N HIS A 157 -11.58 -15.99 16.38
CA HIS A 157 -10.72 -15.44 17.44
C HIS A 157 -11.57 -15.04 18.66
N PRO A 158 -11.74 -15.92 19.66
CA PRO A 158 -12.62 -15.66 20.80
C PRO A 158 -12.13 -14.51 21.70
N TRP A 159 -10.86 -14.12 21.58
CA TRP A 159 -10.24 -13.02 22.33
C TRP A 159 -10.41 -11.64 21.67
N LEU A 160 -10.92 -11.54 20.44
CA LEU A 160 -11.14 -10.27 19.74
C LEU A 160 -12.53 -9.70 20.08
N LEU A 161 -12.58 -8.54 20.74
CA LEU A 161 -13.82 -7.91 21.20
C LEU A 161 -14.38 -6.90 20.19
N GLU A 162 -13.53 -6.06 19.63
CA GLU A 162 -13.92 -5.13 18.56
C GLU A 162 -12.68 -4.80 17.75
N ARG A 163 -12.87 -4.62 16.44
CA ARG A 163 -11.84 -4.05 15.59
C ARG A 163 -12.44 -2.89 14.83
N HIS A 164 -11.88 -1.72 15.02
CA HIS A 164 -12.20 -0.52 14.28
C HIS A 164 -10.95 -0.08 13.53
N MET A 165 -11.00 -0.02 12.20
CA MET A 165 -9.90 0.51 11.40
C MET A 165 -10.45 1.54 10.43
N TRP A 166 -9.72 2.63 10.25
CA TRP A 166 -10.01 3.61 9.24
C TRP A 166 -8.74 3.99 8.49
N ALA A 167 -8.90 4.39 7.25
CA ALA A 167 -7.78 4.84 6.46
C ALA A 167 -8.20 5.93 5.47
N GLN A 168 -7.21 6.73 5.10
CA GLN A 168 -7.33 7.74 4.07
C GLN A 168 -6.34 7.47 2.97
N ARG A 169 -6.81 7.54 1.71
CA ARG A 169 -5.90 7.49 0.57
C ARG A 169 -5.03 8.74 0.56
N LYS A 170 -3.71 8.53 0.52
CA LYS A 170 -2.71 9.59 0.39
C LYS A 170 -2.26 9.78 -1.05
N PHE A 171 -2.02 8.68 -1.75
CA PHE A 171 -1.50 8.70 -3.10
C PHE A 171 -2.19 7.68 -3.99
N ARG A 172 -2.34 8.03 -5.26
CA ARG A 172 -2.44 7.06 -6.34
C ARG A 172 -1.16 7.09 -7.14
N CYS A 173 -0.54 5.93 -7.33
CA CYS A 173 0.72 5.76 -8.04
C CYS A 173 0.49 4.97 -9.33
N ILE A 174 0.99 5.50 -10.44
CA ILE A 174 1.07 4.85 -11.75
C ILE A 174 2.47 4.25 -11.88
N HIS A 175 2.54 2.93 -12.04
CA HIS A 175 3.77 2.16 -12.03
C HIS A 175 3.65 0.96 -12.98
N GLU A 176 4.73 0.21 -13.24
CA GLU A 176 4.62 -1.06 -13.96
C GLU A 176 4.07 -2.21 -13.10
N LEU A 177 4.10 -2.03 -11.77
CA LEU A 177 3.68 -3.00 -10.75
C LEU A 177 2.41 -2.51 -10.06
N ASP A 178 1.66 -3.44 -9.49
CA ASP A 178 0.47 -3.16 -8.69
C ASP A 178 0.65 -3.54 -7.20
N ALA A 179 -0.37 -3.30 -6.37
CA ALA A 179 -0.33 -3.64 -4.95
C ALA A 179 -0.21 -5.15 -4.71
N THR A 180 -0.75 -5.97 -5.62
CA THR A 180 -0.69 -7.43 -5.53
C THR A 180 0.74 -7.93 -5.67
N ASP A 181 1.54 -7.34 -6.55
CA ASP A 181 2.96 -7.65 -6.69
C ASP A 181 3.71 -7.41 -5.37
N PHE A 182 3.45 -6.27 -4.72
CA PHE A 182 4.07 -5.90 -3.44
C PHE A 182 3.64 -6.79 -2.27
N VAL A 183 2.37 -7.21 -2.24
CA VAL A 183 1.86 -8.14 -1.21
C VAL A 183 2.53 -9.51 -1.35
N LYS A 184 2.61 -10.03 -2.59
CA LYS A 184 3.19 -11.34 -2.89
C LYS A 184 4.66 -11.42 -2.47
N CYS A 185 5.47 -10.44 -2.86
CA CYS A 185 6.90 -10.44 -2.54
C CYS A 185 7.17 -10.21 -1.04
N ALA A 186 6.28 -9.51 -0.34
CA ALA A 186 6.35 -9.37 1.12
C ALA A 186 6.00 -10.67 1.87
N GLY A 187 5.55 -11.72 1.17
CA GLY A 187 5.06 -12.95 1.81
C GLY A 187 3.84 -12.68 2.71
N ILE A 188 3.12 -11.60 2.45
CA ILE A 188 1.90 -11.28 3.18
C ILE A 188 0.78 -12.17 2.61
N PRO A 189 0.08 -12.97 3.43
CA PRO A 189 -0.95 -13.88 2.94
C PRO A 189 -2.03 -13.14 2.14
N ASP A 190 -2.40 -13.68 0.98
CA ASP A 190 -3.57 -13.18 0.27
C ASP A 190 -4.83 -13.59 1.03
N GLY A 191 -5.49 -12.61 1.66
CA GLY A 191 -6.66 -12.79 2.53
C GLY A 191 -7.83 -13.58 1.94
N ARG A 192 -7.83 -13.88 0.63
CA ARG A 192 -8.81 -14.80 0.01
C ARG A 192 -8.60 -16.27 0.40
N LYS A 193 -7.44 -16.67 0.93
CA LYS A 193 -7.13 -18.05 1.36
C LYS A 193 -6.95 -18.22 2.88
N ALA A 194 -7.08 -17.15 3.67
CA ALA A 194 -6.78 -17.16 5.10
C ALA A 194 -7.80 -17.94 5.97
N GLY A 195 -8.80 -18.58 5.36
CA GLY A 195 -9.71 -19.51 6.04
C GLY A 195 -9.18 -20.93 6.20
N GLU A 196 -8.07 -21.31 5.52
CA GLU A 196 -7.57 -22.70 5.55
C GLU A 196 -6.19 -22.87 6.22
N ASP A 197 -5.32 -21.85 6.26
CA ASP A 197 -3.90 -22.05 6.62
C ASP A 197 -3.29 -21.04 7.63
N MET A 198 -4.08 -20.31 8.42
CA MET A 198 -3.51 -19.53 9.54
C MET A 198 -3.28 -20.43 10.76
N ASP A 199 -2.19 -21.20 10.70
CA ASP A 199 -1.53 -21.68 11.92
C ASP A 199 -1.04 -20.45 12.71
N SER A 200 -1.38 -20.46 13.98
CA SER A 200 -1.30 -19.42 15.01
C SER A 200 0.11 -18.90 15.35
N THR A 201 1.10 -19.05 14.49
CA THR A 201 2.48 -18.67 14.78
C THR A 201 2.88 -17.32 14.16
N ALA A 202 2.79 -16.29 15.02
CA ALA A 202 3.70 -15.14 15.08
C ALA A 202 3.65 -14.09 13.94
N VAL A 203 2.66 -13.19 14.01
CA VAL A 203 2.96 -11.75 13.84
C VAL A 203 3.14 -11.18 15.24
N THR A 204 4.35 -11.34 15.80
CA THR A 204 4.71 -10.74 17.07
C THR A 204 4.91 -9.24 16.86
N PHE A 205 3.98 -8.43 17.35
CA PHE A 205 4.12 -6.99 17.44
C PHE A 205 5.07 -6.68 18.60
N THR A 206 6.33 -6.37 18.31
CA THR A 206 7.21 -5.75 19.30
C THR A 206 6.98 -4.25 19.28
N ALA A 207 6.60 -3.72 20.46
CA ALA A 207 6.54 -2.29 20.76
C ALA A 207 7.90 -1.60 20.59
#